data_AF-A0AAD9ZZB9-F1
#
_entry.id   AF-A0AAD9ZZB9-F1
#
_cell.length_a   1.000
_cell.length_b   1.000
_cell.length_c   1.000
_cell.angle_alpha   90.00
_cell.angle_beta   90.00
_cell.angle_gamma   90.00
#
_symmetry.space_group_name_H-M   'P 1'
#
loop_
_entity.id
_entity.type
_entity.pdbx_description
1 polymer ?
#
loop_
_entity_poly.entity_id
_entity_poly.type
_entity_poly.pdbx_seq_one_letter_code
_entity_poly.pdbx_strand_id
1 'polypeptide(L)'
;MITTHQGCFLKLEELQLTGDYGESVFPPNILWRFPNLEKLEFTHASYEEIFSLEEVEKHAERPAQIKCLKLLENEKLKRIWKQHSKLDLIIQKLEVLLVWNCGLTDLLPPSAFFRNLKILHVEDCHKLTSILTSSTAESLVQLTEMRIISCDILTEVVARDEGDITKYNIIFHKLKHLTLRSLSSIKNFCVENYTFEFPALEDLRMFCCTEMEIFCPGVLSTPKLNENADSSQEDGSSPSTRPLE
;
A
#
# COMPACT_ATOMS: atom_id res chain seq x y z
N MET A 1 34.33 -3.66 -6.19
CA MET A 1 34.73 -4.97 -6.79
C MET A 1 34.40 -6.06 -5.80
N ILE A 2 33.33 -6.83 -6.03
CA ILE A 2 33.01 -8.01 -5.21
C ILE A 2 33.30 -9.23 -6.07
N THR A 3 34.36 -9.97 -5.72
CA THR A 3 34.74 -11.24 -6.35
C THR A 3 33.66 -12.30 -6.06
N THR A 4 33.25 -13.02 -7.11
CA THR A 4 32.15 -13.98 -7.10
C THR A 4 32.66 -15.40 -6.81
N HIS A 5 32.27 -15.98 -5.67
CA HIS A 5 32.25 -17.44 -5.49
C HIS A 5 30.82 -17.94 -5.79
N GLN A 6 30.69 -18.68 -6.90
CA GLN A 6 29.45 -19.03 -7.60
C GLN A 6 28.63 -20.15 -6.91
N GLY A 7 28.68 -20.29 -5.58
CA GLY A 7 28.04 -21.42 -4.88
C GLY A 7 27.47 -21.19 -3.49
N CYS A 8 27.58 -20.00 -2.89
CA CYS A 8 27.34 -19.83 -1.44
C CYS A 8 26.07 -19.06 -1.04
N PHE A 9 25.23 -18.60 -1.97
CA PHE A 9 24.14 -17.66 -1.65
C PHE A 9 22.72 -18.18 -1.84
N LEU A 10 22.53 -19.48 -2.12
CA LEU A 10 21.19 -20.07 -2.30
C LEU A 10 20.32 -20.07 -1.02
N LYS A 11 20.81 -19.58 0.13
CA LYS A 11 20.03 -19.48 1.38
C LYS A 11 19.62 -18.05 1.74
N LEU A 12 20.01 -17.06 0.94
CA LEU A 12 19.72 -15.66 1.28
C LEU A 12 18.24 -15.35 0.99
N GLU A 13 17.45 -15.19 2.04
CA GLU A 13 16.02 -14.88 1.98
C GLU A 13 15.71 -13.41 2.27
N GLU A 14 16.64 -12.70 2.90
CA GLU A 14 16.50 -11.29 3.28
C GLU A 14 17.77 -10.51 2.94
N LEU A 15 17.59 -9.34 2.32
CA LEU A 15 18.67 -8.42 1.98
C LEU A 15 18.31 -7.03 2.49
N GLN A 16 19.18 -6.48 3.33
CA GLN A 16 19.07 -5.14 3.89
C GLN A 16 20.16 -4.26 3.29
N LEU A 17 19.78 -3.09 2.81
CA LEU A 17 20.65 -2.15 2.13
C LEU A 17 20.61 -0.81 2.87
N THR A 18 21.76 -0.42 3.43
CA THR A 18 21.91 0.82 4.17
C THR A 18 22.96 1.77 3.59
N GLY A 19 22.64 3.05 3.46
CA GLY A 19 23.61 4.10 3.12
C GLY A 19 23.75 4.42 1.63
N ASP A 20 24.83 5.14 1.30
CA ASP A 20 25.07 5.63 -0.05
C ASP A 20 25.86 4.64 -0.91
N TYR A 21 25.27 4.24 -2.04
CA TYR A 21 25.87 3.30 -2.99
C TYR A 21 26.52 3.98 -4.21
N GLY A 22 26.44 5.32 -4.31
CA GLY A 22 26.95 6.09 -5.46
C GLY A 22 26.15 5.88 -6.76
N GLU A 23 25.14 5.01 -6.75
CA GLU A 23 24.23 4.72 -7.85
C GLU A 23 22.83 5.25 -7.51
N SER A 24 22.14 5.84 -8.48
CA SER A 24 20.78 6.34 -8.30
C SER A 24 19.71 5.25 -8.51
N VAL A 25 20.08 4.09 -9.05
CA VAL A 25 19.15 3.00 -9.37
C VAL A 25 19.63 1.72 -8.72
N PHE A 26 18.74 1.00 -8.04
CA PHE A 26 19.07 -0.30 -7.47
C PHE A 26 19.40 -1.32 -8.60
N PRO A 27 20.54 -2.01 -8.52
CA PRO A 27 20.99 -2.89 -9.60
C PRO A 27 20.11 -4.16 -9.66
N PRO A 28 19.37 -4.36 -10.77
CA PRO A 28 18.32 -5.38 -10.84
C PRO A 28 18.85 -6.82 -10.84
N ASN A 29 20.09 -7.02 -11.30
CA ASN A 29 20.78 -8.32 -11.33
C ASN A 29 20.84 -9.01 -9.94
N ILE A 30 20.72 -8.25 -8.85
CA ILE A 30 20.61 -8.80 -7.49
C ILE A 30 19.43 -9.78 -7.39
N LEU A 31 18.31 -9.52 -8.05
CA LEU A 31 17.13 -10.39 -8.03
C LEU A 31 17.37 -11.74 -8.70
N TRP A 32 18.27 -11.81 -9.69
CA TRP A 32 18.66 -13.08 -10.32
C TRP A 32 19.76 -13.79 -9.55
N ARG A 33 20.64 -13.03 -8.92
CA ARG A 33 21.74 -13.57 -8.11
C ARG A 33 21.25 -14.30 -6.86
N PHE A 34 20.11 -13.90 -6.31
CA PHE A 34 19.53 -14.46 -5.10
C PHE A 34 18.09 -14.93 -5.35
N PRO A 35 17.87 -16.07 -6.01
CA PRO A 35 16.54 -16.51 -6.43
C PRO A 35 15.59 -16.86 -5.27
N ASN A 36 16.13 -17.11 -4.07
CA ASN A 36 15.35 -17.38 -2.85
C ASN A 36 15.10 -16.13 -2.00
N LEU A 37 15.51 -14.96 -2.48
CA LEU A 37 15.28 -13.69 -1.78
C LEU A 37 13.78 -13.38 -1.76
N GLU A 38 13.23 -13.19 -0.56
CA GLU A 38 11.81 -12.87 -0.34
C GLU A 38 11.61 -11.50 0.30
N LYS A 39 12.64 -10.95 0.96
CA LYS A 39 12.55 -9.68 1.68
C LYS A 39 13.64 -8.72 1.26
N LEU A 40 13.22 -7.50 0.95
CA LEU A 40 14.11 -6.37 0.66
C LEU A 40 13.81 -5.23 1.64
N GLU A 41 14.87 -4.72 2.24
CA GLU A 41 14.82 -3.55 3.12
C GLU A 41 15.84 -2.51 2.66
N PHE A 42 15.39 -1.28 2.47
CA PHE A 42 16.22 -0.15 2.13
C PHE A 42 16.10 0.89 3.25
N THR A 43 17.22 1.20 3.92
CA THR A 43 17.25 2.14 5.04
C THR A 43 18.32 3.20 4.82
N HIS A 44 17.95 4.47 4.73
CA HIS A 44 18.87 5.55 4.35
C HIS A 44 19.60 5.27 3.01
N ALA A 45 18.96 4.55 2.09
CA ALA A 45 19.52 4.24 0.78
C ALA A 45 19.49 5.48 -0.12
N SER A 46 20.57 5.71 -0.87
CA SER A 46 20.69 6.87 -1.77
C SER A 46 20.01 6.70 -3.14
N TYR A 47 19.32 5.57 -3.37
CA TYR A 47 18.62 5.30 -4.62
C TYR A 47 17.46 6.28 -4.85
N GLU A 48 17.36 6.79 -6.08
CA GLU A 48 16.19 7.51 -6.56
C GLU A 48 15.12 6.56 -7.13
N GLU A 49 15.53 5.38 -7.60
CA GLU A 49 14.67 4.35 -8.19
C GLU A 49 15.08 2.92 -7.75
N ILE A 50 14.11 2.03 -7.47
CA ILE A 50 14.40 0.64 -7.04
C ILE A 50 14.20 -0.36 -8.18
N PHE A 51 12.96 -0.53 -8.65
CA PHE A 51 12.65 -1.53 -9.67
C PHE A 51 12.60 -0.88 -11.06
N SER A 52 13.79 -0.76 -11.68
CA SER A 52 13.97 -0.38 -13.08
C SER A 52 14.45 -1.59 -13.89
N LEU A 53 13.51 -2.45 -14.31
CA LEU A 53 13.80 -3.62 -15.14
C LEU A 53 13.74 -3.27 -16.63
N GLU A 54 14.88 -2.88 -17.20
CA GLU A 54 15.05 -2.82 -18.66
C GLU A 54 15.23 -4.25 -19.19
N GLU A 55 14.70 -4.52 -20.39
CA GLU A 55 14.51 -5.84 -21.01
C GLU A 55 15.49 -6.92 -20.53
N VAL A 56 15.05 -7.70 -19.53
CA VAL A 56 15.89 -8.72 -18.87
C VAL A 56 16.59 -9.60 -19.92
N GLU A 57 17.91 -9.62 -19.79
CA GLU A 57 18.88 -10.46 -20.47
C GLU A 57 18.42 -11.94 -20.53
N LYS A 58 18.93 -12.67 -21.53
CA LYS A 58 18.54 -14.05 -21.93
C LYS A 58 18.76 -15.15 -20.86
N HIS A 59 18.76 -14.84 -19.58
CA HIS A 59 18.95 -15.82 -18.51
C HIS A 59 17.67 -16.63 -18.29
N ALA A 60 17.79 -17.95 -18.43
CA ALA A 60 16.72 -18.92 -18.23
C ALA A 60 16.30 -19.11 -16.75
N GLU A 61 16.77 -18.23 -15.86
CA GLU A 61 16.61 -18.36 -14.41
C GLU A 61 15.50 -17.44 -13.89
N ARG A 62 14.70 -17.96 -12.94
CA ARG A 62 13.59 -17.22 -12.33
C ARG A 62 14.16 -16.18 -11.35
N PRO A 63 13.72 -14.90 -11.41
CA PRO A 63 14.13 -13.91 -10.42
C PRO A 63 13.52 -14.21 -9.05
N ALA A 64 14.11 -13.59 -8.02
CA ALA A 64 13.59 -13.52 -6.67
C ALA A 64 12.11 -13.14 -6.63
N GLN A 65 11.35 -13.81 -5.75
CA GLN A 65 9.93 -13.52 -5.52
C GLN A 65 9.79 -12.69 -4.24
N ILE A 66 9.93 -11.38 -4.38
CA ILE A 66 9.86 -10.46 -3.24
C ILE A 66 8.44 -10.44 -2.67
N LYS A 67 8.30 -10.85 -1.41
CA LYS A 67 7.05 -10.84 -0.64
C LYS A 67 6.98 -9.66 0.33
N CYS A 68 8.12 -9.15 0.79
CA CYS A 68 8.17 -8.02 1.71
C CYS A 68 9.14 -6.96 1.19
N LEU A 69 8.65 -5.74 1.05
CA LEU A 69 9.45 -4.56 0.75
C LEU A 69 9.29 -3.55 1.88
N LYS A 70 10.42 -3.16 2.48
CA LYS A 70 10.47 -2.10 3.47
C LYS A 70 11.36 -0.97 2.99
N LEU A 71 10.85 0.25 3.06
CA LEU A 71 11.54 1.47 2.68
C LEU A 71 11.50 2.40 3.89
N LEU A 72 12.65 2.64 4.50
CA LEU A 72 12.78 3.41 5.73
C LEU A 72 13.75 4.56 5.48
N GLU A 73 13.36 5.79 5.78
CA GLU A 73 14.27 6.94 5.78
C GLU A 73 14.97 7.19 4.42
N ASN A 74 14.27 6.95 3.30
CA ASN A 74 14.81 7.10 1.95
C ASN A 74 14.33 8.42 1.29
N GLU A 75 14.82 9.56 1.77
CA GLU A 75 14.38 10.90 1.32
C GLU A 75 14.66 11.20 -0.16
N LYS A 76 15.68 10.56 -0.75
CA LYS A 76 16.05 10.70 -2.17
C LYS A 76 15.20 9.82 -3.09
N LEU A 77 14.52 8.81 -2.55
CA LEU A 77 13.74 7.86 -3.34
C LEU A 77 12.52 8.55 -3.93
N LYS A 78 12.48 8.69 -5.25
CA LYS A 78 11.39 9.37 -5.98
C LYS A 78 10.33 8.38 -6.44
N ARG A 79 10.74 7.16 -6.79
CA ARG A 79 9.84 6.11 -7.27
C ARG A 79 10.34 4.72 -6.90
N ILE A 80 9.40 3.82 -6.58
CA ILE A 80 9.72 2.41 -6.36
C ILE A 80 9.74 1.65 -7.69
N TRP A 81 8.79 1.97 -8.57
CA TRP A 81 8.49 1.21 -9.79
C TRP A 81 8.66 2.10 -11.01
N LYS A 82 9.41 1.64 -12.02
CA LYS A 82 9.53 2.32 -13.32
C LYS A 82 8.67 1.58 -14.35
N GLN A 83 7.68 2.25 -14.94
CA GLN A 83 6.67 1.65 -15.82
C GLN A 83 7.25 0.76 -16.93
N HIS A 84 7.23 -0.56 -16.74
CA HIS A 84 7.63 -1.56 -17.74
C HIS A 84 6.84 -2.87 -17.55
N SER A 85 6.59 -3.57 -18.65
CA SER A 85 5.71 -4.76 -18.74
C SER A 85 6.17 -6.00 -17.94
N LYS A 86 7.39 -6.01 -17.39
CA LYS A 86 7.93 -7.17 -16.64
C LYS A 86 7.86 -7.00 -15.11
N LEU A 87 7.52 -5.82 -14.59
CA LEU A 87 7.40 -5.58 -13.14
C LEU A 87 6.24 -6.34 -12.50
N ASP A 88 5.25 -6.72 -13.31
CA ASP A 88 4.07 -7.47 -12.89
C ASP A 88 4.43 -8.75 -12.13
N LEU A 89 5.55 -9.40 -12.45
CA LEU A 89 5.96 -10.64 -11.78
C LEU A 89 6.39 -10.42 -10.33
N ILE A 90 7.05 -9.29 -10.04
CA ILE A 90 7.51 -8.94 -8.69
C ILE A 90 6.33 -8.38 -7.90
N ILE A 91 5.60 -7.43 -8.49
CA ILE A 91 4.45 -6.77 -7.87
C ILE A 91 3.36 -7.78 -7.47
N GLN A 92 3.07 -8.78 -8.30
CA GLN A 92 2.06 -9.80 -7.99
C GLN A 92 2.43 -10.69 -6.81
N LYS A 93 3.71 -10.79 -6.41
CA LYS A 93 4.15 -11.61 -5.27
C LYS A 93 4.26 -10.84 -3.97
N LEU A 94 4.22 -9.51 -4.03
CA LEU A 94 4.36 -8.67 -2.86
C LEU A 94 3.15 -8.85 -1.93
N GLU A 95 3.43 -9.17 -0.66
CA GLU A 95 2.43 -9.36 0.40
C GLU A 95 2.46 -8.21 1.41
N VAL A 96 3.61 -7.61 1.62
CA VAL A 96 3.83 -6.54 2.61
C VAL A 96 4.63 -5.40 1.98
N LEU A 97 4.06 -4.19 2.03
CA LEU A 97 4.73 -2.96 1.66
C LEU A 97 4.69 -2.00 2.85
N LEU A 98 5.87 -1.69 3.41
CA LEU A 98 6.05 -0.73 4.49
C LEU A 98 6.91 0.43 3.98
N VAL A 99 6.40 1.64 4.07
CA VAL A 99 7.10 2.85 3.64
C VAL A 99 7.06 3.87 4.75
N TRP A 100 8.22 4.30 5.20
CA TRP A 100 8.38 5.28 6.27
C TRP A 100 9.41 6.33 5.88
N ASN A 101 9.04 7.62 5.99
CA ASN A 101 9.89 8.77 5.74
C ASN A 101 10.66 8.68 4.40
N CYS A 102 9.92 8.49 3.31
CA CYS A 102 10.47 8.38 1.95
C CYS A 102 10.02 9.53 1.06
N GLY A 103 10.90 9.97 0.16
CA GLY A 103 10.68 11.12 -0.73
C GLY A 103 9.81 10.84 -1.98
N LEU A 104 8.93 9.85 -1.91
CA LEU A 104 8.12 9.37 -3.04
C LEU A 104 7.06 10.41 -3.45
N THR A 105 6.84 10.58 -4.75
CA THR A 105 5.71 11.37 -5.29
C THR A 105 4.49 10.51 -5.55
N ASP A 106 4.72 9.26 -5.92
CA ASP A 106 3.70 8.25 -6.22
C ASP A 106 4.13 6.93 -5.59
N LEU A 107 3.19 6.20 -4.99
CA LEU A 107 3.49 4.94 -4.31
C LEU A 107 3.18 3.72 -5.18
N LEU A 108 1.91 3.53 -5.55
CA LEU A 108 1.48 2.42 -6.38
C LEU A 108 1.14 2.92 -7.80
N PRO A 109 1.79 2.38 -8.84
CA PRO A 109 1.63 2.86 -10.20
C PRO A 109 0.24 2.47 -10.73
N PRO A 110 -0.33 3.25 -11.66
CA PRO A 110 -1.60 2.92 -12.30
C PRO A 110 -1.56 1.56 -12.99
N SER A 111 -2.70 0.85 -13.03
CA SER A 111 -2.88 -0.44 -13.71
C SER A 111 -1.96 -1.59 -13.24
N ALA A 112 -1.31 -1.44 -12.08
CA ALA A 112 -0.47 -2.50 -11.51
C ALA A 112 -1.28 -3.46 -10.62
N PHE A 113 -0.98 -4.75 -10.73
CA PHE A 113 -1.78 -5.81 -10.11
C PHE A 113 -1.17 -6.33 -8.80
N PHE A 114 -1.45 -5.66 -7.67
CA PHE A 114 -0.99 -6.04 -6.33
C PHE A 114 -1.87 -7.12 -5.68
N ARG A 115 -2.13 -8.22 -6.41
CA ARG A 115 -3.13 -9.25 -6.04
C ARG A 115 -2.88 -9.99 -4.74
N ASN A 116 -1.64 -10.04 -4.27
CA ASN A 116 -1.27 -10.74 -3.04
C ASN A 116 -0.96 -9.78 -1.88
N LEU A 117 -1.06 -8.46 -2.08
CA LEU A 117 -0.74 -7.48 -1.05
C LEU A 117 -1.76 -7.61 0.09
N LYS A 118 -1.27 -7.79 1.31
CA LYS A 118 -2.05 -7.96 2.55
C LYS A 118 -1.90 -6.76 3.48
N ILE A 119 -0.71 -6.18 3.53
CA ILE A 119 -0.37 -5.08 4.44
C ILE A 119 0.24 -3.94 3.64
N LEU A 120 -0.36 -2.75 3.76
CA LEU A 120 0.13 -1.50 3.19
C LEU A 120 0.22 -0.44 4.28
N HIS A 121 1.44 -0.12 4.72
CA HIS A 121 1.68 0.96 5.68
C HIS A 121 2.52 2.06 5.03
N VAL A 122 2.07 3.30 5.20
CA VAL A 122 2.71 4.52 4.68
C VAL A 122 2.73 5.55 5.79
N GLU A 123 3.92 5.92 6.26
CA GLU A 123 4.09 6.83 7.38
C GLU A 123 5.12 7.93 7.04
N ASP A 124 4.84 9.18 7.41
CA ASP A 124 5.74 10.34 7.25
C ASP A 124 6.21 10.58 5.79
N CYS A 125 5.39 10.27 4.78
CA CYS A 125 5.71 10.48 3.37
C CYS A 125 5.12 11.79 2.83
N HIS A 126 5.76 12.91 3.16
CA HIS A 126 5.24 14.27 2.90
C HIS A 126 5.27 14.75 1.44
N LYS A 127 5.67 13.91 0.47
CA LYS A 127 5.66 14.23 -0.96
C LYS A 127 4.58 13.48 -1.76
N LEU A 128 3.89 12.54 -1.13
CA LEU A 128 2.80 11.78 -1.76
C LEU A 128 1.54 12.64 -1.85
N THR A 129 0.97 12.76 -3.05
CA THR A 129 -0.33 13.42 -3.28
C THR A 129 -1.48 12.42 -3.34
N SER A 130 -1.20 11.18 -3.73
CA SER A 130 -2.10 10.02 -3.67
C SER A 130 -1.34 8.74 -3.30
N ILE A 131 -2.05 7.71 -2.84
CA ILE A 131 -1.46 6.41 -2.49
C ILE A 131 -1.56 5.42 -3.66
N LEU A 132 -2.72 5.39 -4.31
CA LEU A 132 -3.05 4.43 -5.36
C LEU A 132 -4.08 5.02 -6.33
N THR A 133 -4.27 4.39 -7.49
CA THR A 133 -5.33 4.75 -8.43
C THR A 133 -6.51 3.76 -8.38
N SER A 134 -7.64 4.12 -8.99
CA SER A 134 -8.83 3.26 -9.10
C SER A 134 -8.50 1.84 -9.60
N SER A 135 -7.77 1.71 -10.70
CA SER A 135 -7.37 0.42 -11.30
C SER A 135 -6.47 -0.40 -10.38
N THR A 136 -5.57 0.27 -9.65
CA THR A 136 -4.73 -0.40 -8.65
C THR A 136 -5.56 -0.84 -7.46
N ALA A 137 -6.54 -0.05 -7.02
CA ALA A 137 -7.46 -0.39 -5.93
C ALA A 137 -8.21 -1.70 -6.22
N GLU A 138 -8.72 -1.88 -7.43
CA GLU A 138 -9.41 -3.11 -7.86
C GLU A 138 -8.54 -4.37 -7.74
N SER A 139 -7.21 -4.21 -7.83
CA SER A 139 -6.29 -5.34 -7.74
C SER A 139 -6.03 -5.81 -6.30
N LEU A 140 -6.35 -5.00 -5.28
CA LEU A 140 -6.01 -5.21 -3.86
C LEU A 140 -6.97 -6.19 -3.15
N VAL A 141 -7.29 -7.31 -3.81
CA VAL A 141 -8.29 -8.28 -3.35
C VAL A 141 -7.89 -9.08 -2.09
N GLN A 142 -6.60 -9.09 -1.73
CA GLN A 142 -6.09 -9.75 -0.51
C GLN A 142 -5.75 -8.77 0.60
N LEU A 143 -5.92 -7.46 0.40
CA LEU A 143 -5.51 -6.45 1.36
C LEU A 143 -6.33 -6.59 2.64
N THR A 144 -5.64 -6.74 3.77
CA THR A 144 -6.24 -6.90 5.10
C THR A 144 -6.04 -5.68 5.99
N GLU A 145 -4.95 -4.94 5.79
CA GLU A 145 -4.62 -3.75 6.57
C GLU A 145 -4.05 -2.65 5.69
N MET A 146 -4.59 -1.44 5.84
CA MET A 146 -4.11 -0.22 5.23
C MET A 146 -3.95 0.86 6.30
N ARG A 147 -2.75 1.41 6.41
CA ARG A 147 -2.41 2.45 7.39
C ARG A 147 -1.66 3.58 6.71
N ILE A 148 -2.19 4.79 6.83
CA ILE A 148 -1.62 5.99 6.23
C ILE A 148 -1.54 7.06 7.32
N ILE A 149 -0.33 7.45 7.70
CA ILE A 149 -0.07 8.33 8.85
C ILE A 149 0.87 9.48 8.46
N SER A 150 0.56 10.70 8.92
CA SER A 150 1.46 11.85 8.82
C SER A 150 1.95 12.18 7.40
N CYS A 151 1.10 12.03 6.38
CA CYS A 151 1.41 12.39 5.00
C CYS A 151 0.75 13.73 4.66
N ASP A 152 1.41 14.84 5.01
CA ASP A 152 0.77 16.16 5.15
C ASP A 152 0.13 16.72 3.88
N ILE A 153 0.71 16.47 2.70
CA ILE A 153 0.22 17.00 1.41
C ILE A 153 -0.72 16.03 0.68
N LEU A 154 -0.96 14.85 1.23
CA LEU A 154 -1.82 13.83 0.64
C LEU A 154 -3.24 14.39 0.53
N THR A 155 -3.77 14.52 -0.70
CA THR A 155 -5.09 15.12 -0.93
C THR A 155 -6.20 14.09 -1.03
N GLU A 156 -5.87 12.88 -1.49
CA GLU A 156 -6.76 11.73 -1.58
C GLU A 156 -5.98 10.41 -1.43
N VAL A 157 -6.66 9.32 -1.07
CA VAL A 157 -6.03 7.99 -1.03
C VAL A 157 -6.08 7.33 -2.40
N VAL A 158 -7.25 7.41 -3.05
CA VAL A 158 -7.55 6.77 -4.35
C VAL A 158 -7.76 7.85 -5.41
N ALA A 159 -6.78 7.99 -6.30
CA ALA A 159 -6.84 8.88 -7.45
C ALA A 159 -7.54 8.23 -8.66
N ARG A 160 -8.08 9.05 -9.54
CA ARG A 160 -8.64 8.63 -10.84
C ARG A 160 -7.50 8.19 -11.79
N ASP A 161 -7.72 7.13 -12.57
CA ASP A 161 -6.85 6.78 -13.71
C ASP A 161 -7.04 7.74 -14.90
N GLU A 162 -5.94 8.08 -15.59
CA GLU A 162 -6.01 8.92 -16.80
C GLU A 162 -6.87 8.27 -17.90
N GLY A 163 -7.85 9.01 -18.42
CA GLY A 163 -8.64 8.60 -19.58
C GLY A 163 -9.88 7.76 -19.26
N ASP A 164 -10.17 7.43 -18.01
CA ASP A 164 -11.42 6.76 -17.66
C ASP A 164 -12.51 7.72 -17.18
N ILE A 165 -13.72 7.52 -17.69
CA ILE A 165 -14.95 8.29 -17.42
C ILE A 165 -16.00 7.41 -16.72
N THR A 166 -15.71 6.14 -16.45
CA THR A 166 -16.68 5.21 -15.87
C THR A 166 -16.80 5.37 -14.35
N LYS A 167 -17.99 5.03 -13.83
CA LYS A 167 -18.20 4.88 -12.39
C LYS A 167 -17.60 3.54 -11.96
N TYR A 168 -16.56 3.57 -11.15
CA TYR A 168 -16.00 2.36 -10.57
C TYR A 168 -16.84 1.87 -9.39
N ASN A 169 -16.94 0.54 -9.28
CA ASN A 169 -17.28 -0.12 -8.03
C ASN A 169 -16.02 -0.79 -7.47
N ILE A 170 -15.43 -0.17 -6.45
CA ILE A 170 -14.18 -0.63 -5.84
C ILE A 170 -14.52 -1.43 -4.59
N ILE A 171 -14.18 -2.72 -4.60
CA ILE A 171 -14.46 -3.63 -3.49
C ILE A 171 -13.16 -4.05 -2.81
N PHE A 172 -12.96 -3.60 -1.58
CA PHE A 172 -11.88 -4.05 -0.71
C PHE A 172 -12.33 -5.31 0.06
N HIS A 173 -12.31 -6.45 -0.63
CA HIS A 173 -12.89 -7.72 -0.20
C HIS A 173 -12.48 -8.18 1.20
N LYS A 174 -11.22 -7.96 1.58
CA LYS A 174 -10.63 -8.49 2.82
C LYS A 174 -10.12 -7.43 3.79
N LEU A 175 -10.30 -6.14 3.47
CA LEU A 175 -9.75 -5.07 4.28
C LEU A 175 -10.50 -5.05 5.62
N LYS A 176 -9.77 -5.34 6.70
CA LYS A 176 -10.30 -5.39 8.08
C LYS A 176 -9.99 -4.11 8.84
N HIS A 177 -8.82 -3.53 8.61
CA HIS A 177 -8.35 -2.37 9.34
C HIS A 177 -7.94 -1.27 8.36
N LEU A 178 -8.61 -0.12 8.43
CA LEU A 178 -8.25 1.10 7.71
C LEU A 178 -7.95 2.20 8.71
N THR A 179 -6.72 2.71 8.71
CA THR A 179 -6.30 3.82 9.56
C THR A 179 -5.79 4.98 8.71
N LEU A 180 -6.44 6.14 8.87
CA LEU A 180 -6.01 7.43 8.34
C LEU A 180 -5.73 8.35 9.54
N ARG A 181 -4.49 8.79 9.72
CA ARG A 181 -4.11 9.59 10.89
C ARG A 181 -3.20 10.75 10.53
N SER A 182 -3.47 11.92 11.10
CA SER A 182 -2.63 13.12 10.95
C SER A 182 -2.41 13.48 9.47
N LEU A 183 -3.49 13.50 8.68
CA LEU A 183 -3.43 13.83 7.26
C LEU A 183 -4.01 15.23 7.06
N SER A 184 -3.17 16.26 7.16
CA SER A 184 -3.64 17.65 7.24
C SER A 184 -4.32 18.16 5.96
N SER A 185 -3.89 17.72 4.77
CA SER A 185 -4.44 18.19 3.49
C SER A 185 -5.46 17.24 2.84
N ILE A 186 -5.78 16.11 3.48
CA ILE A 186 -6.70 15.13 2.88
C ILE A 186 -8.12 15.70 2.92
N LYS A 187 -8.76 15.77 1.75
CA LYS A 187 -10.14 16.25 1.64
C LYS A 187 -11.13 15.10 1.63
N ASN A 188 -10.81 14.06 0.85
CA ASN A 188 -11.65 12.89 0.65
C ASN A 188 -10.75 11.65 0.55
N PHE A 189 -11.30 10.47 0.81
CA PHE A 189 -10.65 9.20 0.47
C PHE A 189 -10.49 9.06 -1.05
N CYS A 190 -11.50 9.53 -1.79
CA CYS A 190 -11.52 9.64 -3.24
C CYS A 190 -12.36 10.86 -3.63
N VAL A 191 -11.87 11.70 -4.54
CA VAL A 191 -12.62 12.87 -5.04
C VAL A 191 -13.77 12.45 -5.97
N GLU A 192 -13.68 11.26 -6.55
CA GLU A 192 -14.62 10.78 -7.55
C GLU A 192 -15.88 10.15 -6.96
N ASN A 193 -16.96 10.17 -7.75
CA ASN A 193 -18.25 9.57 -7.40
C ASN A 193 -18.25 8.04 -7.62
N TYR A 194 -17.24 7.37 -7.06
CA TYR A 194 -17.10 5.91 -7.07
C TYR A 194 -17.90 5.27 -5.95
N THR A 195 -18.32 4.03 -6.19
CA THR A 195 -18.88 3.21 -5.12
C THR A 195 -17.75 2.43 -4.45
N PHE A 196 -17.73 2.46 -3.12
CA PHE A 196 -16.79 1.71 -2.31
C PHE A 196 -17.53 0.69 -1.44
N GLU A 197 -17.09 -0.56 -1.50
CA GLU A 197 -17.58 -1.63 -0.64
C GLU A 197 -16.44 -2.20 0.20
N PHE A 198 -16.67 -2.24 1.51
CA PHE A 198 -15.74 -2.77 2.50
C PHE A 198 -16.42 -3.89 3.32
N PRO A 199 -16.70 -5.06 2.70
CA PRO A 199 -17.50 -6.12 3.31
C PRO A 199 -16.86 -6.76 4.54
N ALA A 200 -15.53 -6.62 4.72
CA ALA A 200 -14.78 -7.23 5.81
C ALA A 200 -14.29 -6.22 6.87
N LEU A 201 -14.61 -4.94 6.74
CA LEU A 201 -14.04 -3.88 7.57
C LEU A 201 -14.56 -3.98 9.01
N GLU A 202 -13.62 -4.18 9.93
CA GLU A 202 -13.84 -4.38 11.35
C GLU A 202 -13.46 -3.12 12.15
N ASP A 203 -12.50 -2.34 11.65
CA ASP A 203 -12.01 -1.11 12.29
C ASP A 203 -11.71 -0.02 11.25
N LEU A 204 -12.37 1.12 11.39
CA LEU A 204 -12.09 2.34 10.63
C LEU A 204 -11.68 3.44 11.61
N ARG A 205 -10.41 3.84 11.57
CA ARG A 205 -9.87 4.92 12.40
C ARG A 205 -9.50 6.11 11.55
N MET A 206 -10.15 7.23 11.82
CA MET A 206 -9.81 8.52 11.24
C MET A 206 -9.53 9.51 12.38
N PHE A 207 -8.30 10.00 12.47
CA PHE A 207 -7.87 10.90 13.54
C PHE A 207 -7.02 12.04 12.98
N CYS A 208 -7.33 13.28 13.35
CA CYS A 208 -6.55 14.45 12.92
C CYS A 208 -6.45 14.61 11.39
N CYS A 209 -7.54 14.33 10.66
CA CYS A 209 -7.69 14.62 9.22
C CYS A 209 -8.52 15.90 9.08
N THR A 210 -7.91 17.07 9.26
CA THR A 210 -8.63 18.33 9.54
C THR A 210 -9.41 18.91 8.39
N GLU A 211 -9.00 18.65 7.14
CA GLU A 211 -9.66 19.15 5.92
C GLU A 211 -10.72 18.16 5.38
N MET A 212 -10.89 17.00 6.03
CA MET A 212 -11.76 15.94 5.55
C MET A 212 -13.22 16.16 6.00
N GLU A 213 -14.11 16.53 5.07
CA GLU A 213 -15.54 16.74 5.37
C GLU A 213 -16.38 15.48 5.12
N ILE A 214 -16.08 14.74 4.05
CA ILE A 214 -16.76 13.51 3.66
C ILE A 214 -15.76 12.42 3.29
N PHE A 215 -16.12 11.15 3.48
CA PHE A 215 -15.25 10.04 3.08
C PHE A 215 -15.11 9.97 1.56
N CYS A 216 -16.21 9.88 0.83
CA CYS A 216 -16.26 9.99 -0.63
C CYS A 216 -17.64 10.53 -1.05
N PRO A 217 -17.77 11.18 -2.22
CA PRO A 217 -19.06 11.69 -2.68
C PRO A 217 -19.99 10.60 -3.23
N GLY A 218 -19.44 9.42 -3.55
CA GLY A 218 -20.24 8.27 -3.99
C GLY A 218 -20.75 7.40 -2.86
N VAL A 219 -21.22 6.20 -3.20
CA VAL A 219 -21.86 5.29 -2.25
C VAL A 219 -20.79 4.53 -1.46
N LEU A 220 -20.94 4.51 -0.13
CA LEU A 220 -20.09 3.76 0.79
C LEU A 220 -20.89 2.63 1.45
N SER A 221 -20.40 1.40 1.38
CA SER A 221 -20.98 0.22 2.03
C SER A 221 -19.98 -0.43 2.99
N THR A 222 -20.32 -0.47 4.28
CA THR A 222 -19.49 -1.03 5.36
C THR A 222 -20.33 -1.93 6.27
N PRO A 223 -20.86 -3.06 5.77
CA PRO A 223 -21.89 -3.84 6.46
C PRO A 223 -21.47 -4.30 7.86
N LYS A 224 -20.23 -4.79 8.01
CA LYS A 224 -19.71 -5.27 9.31
C LYS A 224 -19.52 -4.19 10.36
N LEU A 225 -19.11 -2.98 9.96
CA LEU A 225 -18.98 -1.87 10.91
C LEU A 225 -20.35 -1.47 11.49
N ASN A 226 -21.39 -1.53 10.66
CA ASN A 226 -22.75 -1.17 11.06
C ASN A 226 -23.35 -2.22 12.02
N GLU A 227 -23.12 -3.51 11.79
CA GLU A 227 -23.52 -4.59 12.71
C GLU A 227 -22.93 -4.41 14.13
N ASN A 228 -21.69 -3.97 14.21
CA ASN A 228 -21.03 -3.70 15.49
C ASN A 228 -21.59 -2.46 16.21
N ALA A 229 -22.11 -1.48 15.48
CA ALA A 229 -22.76 -0.30 16.06
C ALA A 229 -24.13 -0.66 16.66
N ASP A 230 -24.95 -1.42 15.94
CA ASP A 230 -26.30 -1.81 16.39
C ASP A 230 -26.26 -2.78 17.58
N SER A 231 -25.28 -3.70 17.63
CA SER A 231 -25.09 -4.61 18.78
C SER A 231 -24.60 -3.93 20.06
N SER A 232 -24.14 -2.67 19.99
CA SER A 232 -23.70 -1.90 21.16
C SER A 232 -24.81 -1.01 21.78
N GLN A 233 -26.04 -1.04 21.23
CA GLN A 233 -27.21 -0.33 21.78
C GLN A 233 -28.18 -1.22 22.57
N GLU A 234 -27.96 -2.54 22.67
CA GLU A 234 -28.72 -3.41 23.56
C GLU A 234 -28.12 -3.46 24.98
N ASP A 235 -28.15 -2.33 25.68
CA ASP A 235 -28.15 -2.32 27.15
C ASP A 235 -29.20 -1.33 27.66
N GLY A 236 -30.41 -1.48 27.10
CA GLY A 236 -31.63 -0.83 27.55
C GLY A 236 -32.25 -1.60 28.70
N SER A 237 -31.75 -1.41 29.92
CA SER A 237 -32.58 -1.66 31.11
C SER A 237 -33.72 -0.65 31.13
N SER A 238 -34.95 -1.12 30.90
CA SER A 238 -36.20 -0.38 31.12
C SER A 238 -37.33 -1.38 31.43
N PRO A 239 -38.44 -0.94 32.02
CA PRO A 239 -38.61 -0.40 33.36
C PRO A 239 -39.36 -1.42 34.25
N SER A 240 -39.10 -1.38 35.56
CA SER A 240 -39.92 -2.13 36.54
C SER A 240 -41.32 -1.54 36.63
N THR A 241 -42.26 -2.05 35.85
CA THR A 241 -43.69 -2.01 36.16
C THR A 241 -44.00 -3.13 37.16
N ARG A 242 -44.36 -2.77 38.39
CA ARG A 242 -45.13 -3.64 39.28
C ARG A 242 -46.58 -3.19 39.28
N PRO A 243 -47.55 -4.10 39.07
CA PRO A 243 -48.91 -3.89 39.53
C PRO A 243 -49.19 -4.70 40.81
N LEU A 244 -50.14 -4.17 41.59
CA LEU A 244 -51.07 -4.79 42.55
C LEU A 244 -50.88 -4.50 44.06
N GLU A 245 -52.01 -4.03 44.60
CA GLU A 245 -52.50 -3.76 45.97
C GLU A 245 -52.09 -2.45 46.67
#